data_AF-A0A6L8UKM0-F1
#
_entry.id   AF-A0A6L8UKM0-F1
#
_cell.length_a   1.000
_cell.length_b   1.000
_cell.length_c   1.000
_cell.angle_alpha   90.00
_cell.angle_beta   90.00
_cell.angle_gamma   90.00
#
_symmetry.space_group_name_H-M   'P 1'
#
loop_
_entity.id
_entity.type
_entity.pdbx_description
1 polymer ?
#
loop_
_entity_poly.entity_id
_entity_poly.type
_entity_poly.pdbx_seq_one_letter_code
_entity_poly.pdbx_strand_id
1 'polypeptide(L)'
;NMDTPALPSERNSELFRNIQADYLHLKTRQKQYMAVREDPYFNALQIKFAYAVTCHKAQGGQWERVFIDQGMFNRTEITIDYLRWFYTALTRSTDRVYLVNFSDDFF
;
A
#
# COMPACT_ATOMS: atom_id res chain seq x y z
N ASN A 1 9.04 13.06 -4.61
CA ASN A 1 8.33 11.79 -4.41
C ASN A 1 8.33 11.47 -2.92
N MET A 2 7.17 11.25 -2.31
CA MET A 2 7.09 10.75 -0.93
C MET A 2 7.30 9.23 -0.93
N ASP A 3 8.20 8.75 -0.06
CA ASP A 3 8.50 7.32 0.04
C ASP A 3 7.39 6.55 0.76
N THR A 4 6.76 7.16 1.76
CA THR A 4 5.63 6.61 2.51
C THR A 4 4.30 7.23 2.09
N PRO A 5 3.18 6.51 2.21
CA PRO A 5 1.85 7.09 2.01
C PRO A 5 1.53 8.15 3.07
N ALA A 6 2.06 7.98 4.29
CA ALA A 6 1.83 8.88 5.41
C ALA A 6 2.42 10.27 5.16
N LEU A 7 1.60 11.32 5.33
CA LEU A 7 2.01 12.72 5.31
C LEU A 7 3.08 12.98 6.38
N PRO A 8 4.18 13.65 6.04
CA PRO A 8 5.13 14.15 7.03
C PRO A 8 4.45 15.06 8.05
N SER A 9 4.99 15.11 9.27
CA SER A 9 4.45 15.91 10.38
C SER A 9 4.20 17.37 10.01
N GLU A 10 5.11 17.99 9.26
CA GLU A 10 4.98 19.37 8.78
C GLU A 10 3.78 19.53 7.85
N ARG A 11 3.61 18.65 6.86
CA ARG A 11 2.47 18.65 5.93
C ARG A 11 1.15 18.36 6.62
N ASN A 12 1.16 17.49 7.63
CA ASN A 12 -0.03 17.22 8.43
C ASN A 12 -0.44 18.45 9.26
N SER A 13 0.54 19.18 9.80
CA SER A 13 0.31 20.43 10.51
C SER A 13 -0.21 21.54 9.59
N GLU A 14 0.29 21.59 8.36
CA GLU A 14 -0.18 22.49 7.30
C GLU A 14 -1.64 22.16 6.91
N LEU A 15 -1.95 20.88 6.66
CA LEU A 15 -3.31 20.41 6.37
C LEU A 15 -4.28 20.81 7.49
N PHE A 16 -3.90 20.57 8.75
CA PHE A 16 -4.71 20.96 9.90
C PHE A 16 -5.02 22.46 9.91
N ARG A 17 -4.01 23.32 9.67
CA ARG A 17 -4.19 24.78 9.66
C ARG A 17 -5.06 25.25 8.51
N ASN A 18 -4.90 24.66 7.32
CA ASN A 18 -5.69 25.01 6.15
C ASN A 18 -7.17 24.67 6.37
N ILE A 19 -7.48 23.46 6.86
CA ILE A 19 -8.86 23.08 7.18
C ILE A 19 -9.40 23.92 8.34
N GLN A 20 -8.57 24.23 9.36
CA GLN A 20 -8.99 25.09 10.47
C GLN A 20 -9.44 26.49 10.00
N ALA A 21 -8.84 27.02 8.93
CA ALA A 21 -9.19 28.33 8.39
C ALA A 21 -10.67 28.41 7.98
N ASP A 22 -11.25 27.31 7.49
CA ASP A 22 -12.67 27.22 7.10
C ASP A 22 -13.62 27.30 8.31
N TYR A 23 -13.11 27.00 9.52
CA TYR A 23 -13.88 26.98 10.76
C TYR A 23 -13.67 28.18 11.68
N LEU A 24 -12.92 29.22 11.24
CA LEU A 24 -12.63 30.40 12.08
C LEU A 24 -13.89 31.17 12.55
N HIS A 25 -15.02 30.99 11.87
CA HIS A 25 -16.32 31.53 12.27
C HIS A 25 -16.86 30.93 13.59
N LEU A 26 -16.34 29.79 14.04
CA LEU A 26 -16.68 29.19 15.33
C LEU A 26 -15.97 29.93 16.48
N LYS A 27 -16.76 30.40 17.46
CA LYS A 27 -16.29 31.27 18.56
C LYS A 27 -15.14 30.73 19.41
N THR A 28 -15.08 29.42 19.64
CA THR A 28 -14.08 28.82 20.55
C THR A 28 -13.11 27.94 19.80
N ARG A 29 -11.83 28.03 20.17
CA ARG A 29 -10.77 27.18 19.61
C ARG A 29 -11.07 25.69 19.76
N GLN A 30 -11.76 25.30 20.83
CA GLN A 30 -12.19 23.92 21.06
C GLN A 30 -13.19 23.45 19.99
N LYS A 31 -14.17 24.29 19.62
CA LYS A 31 -15.15 23.95 18.57
C LYS A 31 -14.49 23.88 17.19
N GLN A 32 -13.55 24.79 16.90
CA GLN A 32 -12.75 24.74 15.68
C GLN A 32 -11.96 23.44 15.57
N TYR A 33 -11.28 23.05 16.65
CA TYR A 33 -10.52 21.80 16.70
C TYR A 33 -11.39 20.57 16.48
N MET A 34 -12.57 20.52 17.12
CA MET A 34 -13.52 19.42 16.90
C MET A 34 -14.02 19.37 15.45
N ALA A 35 -14.33 20.52 14.85
CA ALA A 35 -14.77 20.58 13.47
C ALA A 35 -13.71 20.07 12.48
N VAL A 36 -12.43 20.45 12.66
CA VAL A 36 -11.32 19.89 11.85
C VAL A 36 -11.19 18.38 12.02
N ARG A 37 -11.41 17.85 13.23
CA ARG A 37 -11.36 16.40 13.47
C ARG A 37 -12.51 15.63 12.83
N GLU A 38 -13.64 16.28 12.59
CA GLU A 38 -14.81 15.70 11.91
C GLU A 38 -14.82 16.00 10.41
N ASP A 39 -13.87 16.82 9.93
CA ASP A 39 -13.77 17.19 8.52
C ASP A 39 -13.49 15.96 7.64
N PRO A 40 -14.21 15.79 6.52
CA PRO A 40 -14.08 14.62 5.65
C PRO A 40 -12.71 14.50 4.97
N TYR A 41 -11.98 15.61 4.80
CA TYR A 41 -10.68 15.65 4.16
C TYR A 41 -9.53 15.47 5.15
N PHE A 42 -9.70 15.87 6.42
CA PHE A 42 -8.64 15.73 7.43
C PHE A 42 -8.31 14.26 7.73
N ASN A 43 -9.33 13.39 7.73
CA ASN A 43 -9.17 11.95 7.99
C ASN A 43 -9.17 11.10 6.72
N ALA A 44 -8.97 11.71 5.54
CA ALA A 44 -8.94 10.99 4.28
C ALA A 44 -7.83 9.92 4.29
N LEU A 45 -8.12 8.75 3.69
CA LEU A 45 -7.18 7.64 3.64
C LEU A 45 -5.97 8.01 2.79
N GLN A 46 -4.78 7.78 3.33
CA GLN A 46 -3.52 8.08 2.66
C GLN A 46 -3.03 6.82 1.95
N ILE A 47 -3.17 6.80 0.62
CA ILE A 47 -2.97 5.61 -0.22
C ILE A 47 -1.78 5.84 -1.16
N LYS A 48 -0.97 4.81 -1.36
CA LYS A 48 0.06 4.77 -2.42
C LYS A 48 -0.37 3.80 -3.50
N PHE A 49 -0.49 4.30 -4.74
CA PHE A 49 -0.76 3.47 -5.90
C PHE A 49 0.52 2.77 -6.37
N ALA A 50 0.38 1.52 -6.83
CA ALA A 50 1.46 0.74 -7.43
C ALA A 50 0.91 -0.26 -8.44
N TYR A 51 1.64 -0.47 -9.55
CA TYR A 51 1.32 -1.52 -10.53
C TYR A 51 1.78 -2.92 -10.10
N ALA A 52 2.81 -2.98 -9.26
CA ALA A 52 3.35 -4.21 -8.71
C ALA A 52 3.65 -4.01 -7.22
N VAL A 53 3.48 -5.08 -6.44
CA VAL A 53 3.78 -5.12 -5.02
C VAL A 53 4.71 -6.28 -4.72
N THR A 54 5.55 -6.14 -3.69
CA THR A 54 6.35 -7.26 -3.23
C THR A 54 5.45 -8.33 -2.63
N CYS A 55 5.83 -9.61 -2.74
CA CYS A 55 5.02 -10.71 -2.21
C CYS A 55 4.69 -10.56 -0.72
N HIS A 56 5.61 -10.00 0.08
CA HIS A 56 5.37 -9.67 1.48
C HIS A 56 4.21 -8.68 1.66
N LYS A 57 4.12 -7.65 0.81
CA LYS A 57 3.01 -6.68 0.83
C LYS A 57 1.72 -7.22 0.22
N ALA A 58 1.80 -8.31 -0.53
CA ALA A 58 0.63 -9.00 -1.09
C ALA A 58 -0.06 -9.94 -0.07
N GLN A 59 0.58 -10.22 1.07
CA GLN A 59 0.02 -11.08 2.12
C GLN A 59 -1.34 -10.56 2.59
N GLY A 60 -2.31 -11.46 2.71
CA GLY A 60 -3.69 -11.12 3.07
C GLY A 60 -4.56 -10.62 1.90
N GLY A 61 -3.96 -10.19 0.78
CA GLY A 61 -4.69 -9.87 -0.45
C GLY A 61 -4.98 -11.10 -1.29
N GLN A 62 -6.04 -11.04 -2.09
CA GLN A 62 -6.41 -12.03 -3.09
C GLN A 62 -6.86 -11.33 -4.36
N TRP A 63 -6.44 -11.85 -5.52
CA TRP A 63 -6.76 -11.31 -6.83
C TRP A 63 -7.12 -12.44 -7.79
N GLU A 64 -8.03 -12.17 -8.73
CA GLU A 64 -8.43 -13.16 -9.74
C GLU A 64 -7.23 -13.63 -10.58
N ARG A 65 -6.36 -12.68 -10.96
CA ARG A 65 -5.21 -12.93 -11.83
C ARG A 65 -3.94 -12.38 -11.19
N VAL A 66 -2.92 -13.22 -11.06
CA VAL A 66 -1.63 -12.85 -10.45
C VAL A 66 -0.50 -13.13 -11.42
N PHE A 67 0.35 -12.12 -11.65
CA PHE A 67 1.59 -12.24 -12.40
C PHE A 67 2.75 -12.30 -11.40
N ILE A 68 3.55 -13.35 -11.47
CA ILE A 68 4.68 -13.58 -10.56
C ILE A 68 5.97 -13.37 -11.34
N ASP A 69 6.84 -12.49 -10.84
CA ASP A 69 8.21 -12.32 -11.32
C ASP A 69 9.18 -12.61 -10.15
N GLN A 70 10.14 -13.50 -10.40
CA GLN A 70 11.14 -13.94 -9.41
C GLN A 70 12.45 -13.13 -9.44
N GLY A 71 12.49 -11.96 -10.06
CA GLY A 71 13.71 -11.17 -10.30
C GLY A 71 14.57 -10.83 -9.08
N MET A 72 14.06 -10.99 -7.86
CA MET A 72 14.79 -10.81 -6.59
C MET A 72 15.55 -12.05 -6.12
N PHE A 73 15.27 -13.24 -6.68
CA PHE A 73 15.90 -14.50 -6.30
C PHE A 73 16.93 -14.95 -7.34
N ASN A 74 18.02 -15.56 -6.85
CA ASN A 74 18.94 -16.27 -7.72
C ASN A 74 18.22 -17.50 -8.29
N ARG A 75 18.19 -17.62 -9.61
CA ARG A 75 17.44 -18.65 -10.34
C ARG A 75 18.16 -20.01 -10.37
N THR A 76 19.40 -20.06 -9.88
CA THR A 76 20.27 -21.23 -9.97
C THR A 76 20.04 -22.24 -8.84
N GLU A 77 19.58 -21.79 -7.67
CA GLU A 77 19.41 -22.66 -6.49
C GLU A 77 18.03 -22.46 -5.85
N ILE A 78 17.31 -23.57 -5.68
CA ILE A 78 16.03 -23.59 -4.97
C ILE A 78 16.31 -23.68 -3.47
N THR A 79 15.99 -22.63 -2.74
CA THR A 79 16.08 -22.57 -1.27
C THR A 79 14.70 -22.73 -0.62
N ILE A 80 14.67 -23.11 0.66
CA ILE A 80 13.42 -23.20 1.43
C ILE A 80 12.70 -21.84 1.48
N ASP A 81 13.43 -20.74 1.60
CA ASP A 81 12.85 -19.41 1.66
C ASP A 81 12.26 -18.98 0.31
N TYR A 82 12.89 -19.37 -0.80
CA TYR A 82 12.28 -19.22 -2.13
C TYR A 82 10.96 -19.99 -2.24
N LEU A 83 10.92 -21.26 -1.78
CA LEU A 83 9.70 -22.06 -1.82
C LEU A 83 8.56 -21.46 -0.98
N ARG A 84 8.86 -20.92 0.21
CA ARG A 84 7.89 -20.22 1.05
C ARG A 84 7.36 -18.94 0.39
N TRP A 85 8.26 -18.16 -0.22
CA TRP A 85 7.90 -16.98 -0.98
C TRP A 85 7.00 -17.35 -2.17
N PHE A 86 7.38 -18.39 -2.92
CA PHE A 86 6.66 -18.82 -4.11
C PHE A 86 5.27 -19.37 -3.77
N TYR A 87 5.16 -20.18 -2.71
CA TYR A 87 3.87 -20.61 -2.17
C TYR A 87 2.98 -19.41 -1.80
N THR A 88 3.55 -18.40 -1.14
CA THR A 88 2.81 -17.18 -0.78
C THR A 88 2.30 -16.47 -2.03
N ALA A 89 3.14 -16.33 -3.06
CA ALA A 89 2.80 -15.69 -4.33
C ALA A 89 1.70 -16.45 -5.09
N LEU A 90 1.81 -17.79 -5.19
CA LEU A 90 0.83 -18.65 -5.84
C LEU A 90 -0.56 -18.55 -5.17
N THR A 91 -0.60 -18.59 -3.84
CA THR A 91 -1.86 -18.54 -3.07
C THR A 91 -2.54 -17.18 -3.05
N ARG A 92 -1.95 -16.15 -3.68
CA ARG A 92 -2.64 -14.85 -3.88
C ARG A 92 -3.68 -14.91 -4.99
N SER A 93 -3.57 -15.86 -5.92
CA SER A 93 -4.50 -16.00 -7.05
C SER A 93 -5.73 -16.80 -6.65
N THR A 94 -6.90 -16.35 -7.08
CA THR A 94 -8.16 -17.11 -6.93
C THR A 94 -8.59 -17.82 -8.21
N ASP A 95 -8.03 -17.48 -9.38
CA ASP A 95 -8.32 -18.14 -10.66
C ASP A 95 -7.05 -18.49 -11.44
N ARG A 96 -6.27 -17.49 -11.91
CA ARG A 96 -5.12 -17.74 -12.81
C ARG A 96 -3.81 -17.10 -12.34
N VAL A 97 -2.75 -17.92 -12.36
CA VAL A 97 -1.38 -17.46 -12.16
C VAL A 97 -0.64 -17.44 -13.49
N TYR A 98 0.13 -16.37 -13.70
CA TYR A 98 1.06 -16.21 -14.81
C TYR A 98 2.48 -16.14 -14.26
N LEU A 99 3.30 -17.13 -14.59
CA LEU A 99 4.72 -17.16 -14.24
C LEU A 99 5.50 -16.38 -15.30
N VAL A 100 6.00 -15.20 -14.94
CA VAL A 100 6.67 -14.28 -15.86
C VAL A 100 8.18 -14.42 -15.71
N ASN A 101 8.88 -14.62 -16.83
CA ASN A 101 10.33 -14.83 -16.87
C ASN A 101 10.81 -16.07 -16.10
N PHE A 102 10.00 -17.12 -16.00
CA PHE A 102 10.41 -18.43 -15.45
C PHE A 102 11.12 -19.26 -16.52
N SER A 103 11.92 -20.26 -16.11
CA SER A 103 12.47 -21.24 -17.06
C SER A 103 11.37 -22.17 -17.56
N ASP A 104 11.61 -22.77 -18.73
CA ASP A 104 10.65 -23.69 -19.35
C ASP A 104 10.37 -24.92 -18.48
N ASP A 105 11.28 -25.30 -17.58
CA ASP A 105 11.09 -26.41 -16.63
C ASP A 105 9.90 -26.23 -15.67
N PHE A 106 9.32 -25.03 -15.59
CA PHE A 106 8.12 -24.73 -14.79
C PHE A 106 6.80 -24.98 -15.53
N PHE A 107 6.84 -25.34 -16.82
CA PHE A 107 5.67 -25.53 -17.70
C PHE A 107 5.62 -26.94 -18.31
#